data_AF-A0AAV1W3A8-F1
#
_entry.id   AF-A0AAV1W3A8-F1
#
_cell.length_a   1.000
_cell.length_b   1.000
_cell.length_c   1.000
_cell.angle_alpha   90.00
_cell.angle_beta   90.00
_cell.angle_gamma   90.00
#
_symmetry.space_group_name_H-M   'P 1'
#
loop_
_entity.id
_entity.type
_entity.pdbx_description
1 polymer ?
#
loop_
_entity_poly.entity_id
_entity_poly.type
_entity_poly.pdbx_seq_one_letter_code
_entity_poly.pdbx_strand_id
1 'polypeptide(L)'
;MELRQIMGGGFSKDTSFGLVLEKLKLLYGAVGSVDEKQLLERHFANLEYVNVGCLSNLSAAHWDQDDPYEMGGDHCFLVGGNWRLINALSEVIPIFYERLSKLSNMEAMVYFSLNVSLSDPIQSACTKWDVDPFSFGSYSNVSVGSSGGDYDILAENVRNRLFFAGEATIRQYPTTMHGAFLRGLREASHIYKLTHVPHDHHRKTRLRTLDQSMIC
;
A
#
# COMPACT_ATOMS: atom_id res chain seq x y z
N MET A 1 0.16 8.11 -19.85
CA MET A 1 -0.77 7.42 -20.77
C MET A 1 -0.19 7.13 -22.16
N GLU A 2 0.29 8.12 -22.94
CA GLU A 2 0.73 7.92 -24.35
C GLU A 2 1.79 6.84 -24.56
N LEU A 3 2.82 6.74 -23.69
CA LEU A 3 3.94 5.82 -23.91
C LEU A 3 3.52 4.33 -23.92
N ARG A 4 2.49 3.98 -23.15
CA ARG A 4 1.85 2.64 -23.15
C ARG A 4 1.12 2.35 -24.47
N GLN A 5 0.54 3.38 -25.09
CA GLN A 5 -0.16 3.31 -26.38
C GLN A 5 0.83 3.24 -27.55
N ILE A 6 1.91 4.03 -27.50
CA ILE A 6 3.03 4.01 -28.47
C ILE A 6 3.66 2.61 -28.54
N MET A 7 3.74 1.89 -27.41
CA MET A 7 4.24 0.51 -27.37
C MET A 7 3.23 -0.56 -27.82
N GLY A 8 2.03 -0.20 -28.27
CA GLY A 8 1.08 -1.08 -28.98
C GLY A 8 0.43 -2.22 -28.18
N GLY A 9 0.94 -2.54 -26.98
CA GLY A 9 0.43 -3.63 -26.14
C GLY A 9 0.71 -3.46 -24.64
N GLY A 10 1.11 -2.26 -24.19
CA GLY A 10 1.57 -2.03 -22.83
C GLY A 10 2.95 -2.63 -22.52
N PHE A 11 3.31 -2.69 -21.25
CA PHE A 11 4.55 -3.31 -20.78
C PHE A 11 4.30 -4.77 -20.35
N SER A 12 5.31 -5.64 -20.47
CA SER A 12 5.26 -6.97 -19.86
C SER A 12 5.20 -6.83 -18.33
N LYS A 13 4.52 -7.78 -17.66
CA LYS A 13 4.42 -7.84 -16.19
C LYS A 13 5.78 -7.87 -15.48
N ASP A 14 6.78 -8.46 -16.13
CA ASP A 14 8.14 -8.61 -15.60
C ASP A 14 9.03 -7.38 -15.86
N THR A 15 8.49 -6.31 -16.46
CA THR A 15 9.25 -5.08 -16.75
C THR A 15 9.18 -4.13 -15.56
N SER A 16 10.34 -3.75 -15.02
CA SER A 16 10.43 -2.70 -14.00
C SER A 16 10.34 -1.30 -14.59
N PHE A 17 9.77 -0.36 -13.84
CA PHE A 17 9.63 1.02 -14.28
C PHE A 17 11.00 1.71 -14.43
N GLY A 18 11.95 1.38 -13.55
CA GLY A 18 13.34 1.82 -13.65
C GLY A 18 14.00 1.44 -14.97
N LEU A 19 13.83 0.19 -15.43
CA LEU A 19 14.37 -0.25 -16.73
C LEU A 19 13.77 0.52 -17.92
N VAL A 20 12.49 0.92 -17.82
CA VAL A 20 11.86 1.77 -18.84
C VAL A 20 12.49 3.16 -18.83
N LEU A 21 12.64 3.78 -17.66
CA LEU A 21 13.21 5.12 -17.51
C LEU A 21 14.68 5.17 -17.95
N GLU A 22 15.48 4.14 -17.64
CA GLU A 22 16.86 4.00 -18.14
C GLU A 22 16.91 3.90 -19.67
N LYS A 23 16.05 3.09 -20.29
CA LYS A 23 15.97 2.99 -21.75
C LYS A 23 15.56 4.31 -22.41
N LEU A 24 14.59 5.03 -21.83
CA LEU A 24 14.19 6.35 -22.32
C LEU A 24 15.33 7.36 -22.21
N LYS A 25 16.07 7.37 -21.09
CA LYS A 25 17.26 8.23 -20.88
C LYS A 25 18.33 7.98 -21.96
N LEU A 26 18.57 6.73 -22.33
CA LEU A 26 19.51 6.35 -23.40
C LEU A 26 18.99 6.72 -24.80
N LEU A 27 17.72 6.46 -25.11
CA LEU A 27 17.14 6.68 -26.44
C LEU A 27 17.03 8.16 -26.82
N TYR A 28 16.67 9.02 -25.86
CA TYR A 28 16.45 10.44 -26.11
C TYR A 28 17.68 11.31 -25.82
N GLY A 29 18.79 10.74 -25.36
CA GLY A 29 20.02 11.47 -25.05
C GLY A 29 19.80 12.61 -24.03
N ALA A 30 18.83 12.44 -23.13
CA ALA A 30 18.08 13.53 -22.47
C ALA A 30 18.86 14.30 -21.36
N VAL A 31 20.19 14.23 -21.36
CA VAL A 31 21.07 14.80 -20.33
C VAL A 31 22.40 15.19 -21.00
N GLY A 32 22.59 16.48 -21.30
CA GLY A 32 23.84 17.00 -21.87
C GLY A 32 24.82 17.54 -20.82
N SER A 33 24.31 17.91 -19.63
CA SER A 33 25.05 18.56 -18.55
C SER A 33 24.90 17.84 -17.21
N VAL A 34 25.77 18.20 -16.25
CA VAL A 34 25.70 17.68 -14.87
C VAL A 34 24.43 18.15 -14.16
N ASP A 35 23.98 19.38 -14.41
CA ASP A 35 22.82 19.96 -13.74
C ASP A 35 21.51 19.30 -14.22
N GLU A 36 21.38 19.05 -15.53
CA GLU A 36 20.27 18.26 -16.08
C GLU A 36 20.24 16.83 -15.52
N LYS A 37 21.42 16.23 -15.29
CA LYS A 37 21.53 14.89 -14.69
C LYS A 37 20.97 14.88 -13.27
N GLN A 38 21.39 15.85 -12.45
CA GLN A 38 20.93 15.98 -11.06
C GLN A 38 19.44 16.31 -10.98
N LEU A 39 18.92 17.14 -11.88
CA LEU A 39 17.50 17.45 -11.97
C LEU A 39 16.67 16.19 -12.31
N LEU A 40 17.10 15.40 -13.30
CA LEU A 40 16.44 14.15 -13.66
C LEU A 40 16.50 13.12 -12.50
N GLU A 41 17.63 13.00 -11.83
CA GLU A 41 17.80 12.11 -10.67
C GLU A 41 16.92 12.54 -9.48
N ARG A 42 16.70 13.84 -9.29
CA ARG A 42 15.70 14.35 -8.33
C ARG A 42 14.27 13.97 -8.70
N HIS A 43 13.90 13.97 -9.98
CA HIS A 43 12.59 13.49 -10.41
C HIS A 43 12.42 11.98 -10.20
N PHE A 44 13.47 11.18 -10.40
CA PHE A 44 13.46 9.75 -10.09
C PHE A 44 13.30 9.50 -8.58
N ALA A 45 14.05 10.21 -7.72
CA ALA A 45 13.89 10.12 -6.28
C ALA A 45 12.48 10.54 -5.81
N ASN A 46 11.85 11.51 -6.48
CA ASN A 46 10.45 11.88 -6.21
C ASN A 46 9.47 10.76 -6.63
N LEU A 47 9.73 10.05 -7.74
CA LEU A 47 8.95 8.88 -8.14
C LEU A 47 9.09 7.72 -7.14
N GLU A 48 10.30 7.49 -6.60
CA GLU A 48 10.53 6.49 -5.54
C GLU A 48 9.84 6.86 -4.22
N TYR A 49 9.80 8.15 -3.90
CA TYR A 49 9.07 8.67 -2.73
C TYR A 49 7.56 8.44 -2.84
N VAL A 50 6.93 8.82 -3.97
CA VAL A 50 5.45 8.65 -4.11
C VAL A 50 5.02 7.20 -4.30
N ASN A 51 5.87 6.35 -4.89
CA ASN A 51 5.59 4.92 -5.06
C ASN A 51 6.15 4.03 -3.92
N VAL A 52 6.80 4.62 -2.92
CA VAL A 52 7.23 3.93 -1.70
C VAL A 52 8.14 2.72 -2.01
N GLY A 53 9.06 2.88 -2.94
CA GLY A 53 9.92 1.78 -3.40
C GLY A 53 10.86 2.16 -4.52
N CYS A 54 11.92 1.36 -4.68
CA CYS A 54 12.89 1.58 -5.76
C CYS A 54 12.28 1.31 -7.14
N LEU A 55 12.59 2.15 -8.13
CA LEU A 55 12.04 2.03 -9.50
C LEU A 55 12.35 0.68 -10.15
N SER A 56 13.44 0.01 -9.74
CA SER A 56 13.82 -1.33 -10.20
C SER A 56 12.87 -2.44 -9.75
N ASN A 57 12.11 -2.23 -8.67
CA ASN A 57 11.14 -3.18 -8.12
C ASN A 57 9.68 -2.84 -8.47
N LEU A 58 9.42 -1.65 -8.99
CA LEU A 58 8.09 -1.14 -9.30
C LEU A 58 7.62 -1.59 -10.70
N SER A 59 6.35 -2.01 -10.83
CA SER A 59 5.80 -2.53 -12.08
C SER A 59 5.65 -1.45 -13.15
N ALA A 60 6.41 -1.53 -14.25
CA ALA A 60 6.17 -0.67 -15.41
C ALA A 60 4.75 -0.85 -15.96
N ALA A 61 4.14 -2.01 -15.78
CA ALA A 61 2.79 -2.30 -16.26
C ALA A 61 1.70 -1.63 -15.41
N HIS A 62 1.91 -1.39 -14.11
CA HIS A 62 0.84 -1.12 -13.16
C HIS A 62 1.13 -0.10 -12.04
N TRP A 63 2.24 0.64 -12.09
CA TRP A 63 2.57 1.67 -11.08
C TRP A 63 1.54 2.82 -10.97
N ASP A 64 0.89 3.16 -12.08
CA ASP A 64 -0.09 4.25 -12.29
C ASP A 64 -1.54 3.71 -12.39
N GLN A 65 -1.83 2.59 -11.72
CA GLN A 65 -3.09 1.87 -11.93
C GLN A 65 -4.31 2.51 -11.27
N ASP A 66 -4.09 3.37 -10.26
CA ASP A 66 -5.10 4.12 -9.53
C ASP A 66 -5.32 5.56 -10.02
N ASP A 67 -4.46 6.10 -10.91
CA ASP A 67 -4.64 7.41 -11.56
C ASP A 67 -6.09 7.70 -12.01
N PRO A 68 -6.85 6.75 -12.62
CA PRO A 68 -8.23 7.01 -13.06
C PRO A 68 -9.24 7.26 -11.93
N TYR A 69 -8.85 7.03 -10.68
CA TYR A 69 -9.68 7.21 -9.48
C TYR A 69 -9.24 8.40 -8.63
N GLU A 70 -8.18 9.14 -9.02
CA GLU A 70 -7.59 10.23 -8.24
C GLU A 70 -8.66 11.24 -7.74
N MET A 71 -8.55 11.62 -6.46
CA MET A 71 -9.44 12.61 -5.87
C MET A 71 -9.00 14.02 -6.27
N GLY A 72 -9.82 14.69 -7.09
CA GLY A 72 -9.62 16.10 -7.40
C GLY A 72 -9.83 17.02 -6.19
N GLY A 73 -9.25 18.22 -6.25
CA GLY A 73 -9.26 19.22 -5.18
C GLY A 73 -7.84 19.57 -4.72
N ASP A 74 -7.74 20.36 -3.65
CA ASP A 74 -6.46 20.83 -3.14
C ASP A 74 -5.78 19.79 -2.22
N HIS A 75 -4.48 19.53 -2.44
CA HIS A 75 -3.68 18.74 -1.51
C HIS A 75 -3.42 19.56 -0.23
N CYS A 76 -4.16 19.23 0.84
CA CYS A 76 -4.17 20.00 2.08
C CYS A 76 -3.33 19.37 3.20
N PHE A 77 -2.56 20.19 3.92
CA PHE A 77 -1.91 19.79 5.17
C PHE A 77 -2.91 19.85 6.35
N LEU A 78 -3.13 18.73 7.02
CA LEU A 78 -4.04 18.64 8.16
C LEU A 78 -3.35 19.10 9.45
N VAL A 79 -3.63 20.34 9.87
CA VAL A 79 -3.07 20.93 11.10
C VAL A 79 -3.49 20.14 12.34
N GLY A 80 -2.49 19.68 13.10
CA GLY A 80 -2.66 18.78 14.24
C GLY A 80 -2.65 17.28 13.87
N GLY A 81 -2.47 16.95 12.59
CA GLY A 81 -2.21 15.59 12.10
C GLY A 81 -3.43 14.66 12.05
N ASN A 82 -3.26 13.57 11.30
CA ASN A 82 -4.27 12.51 11.12
C ASN A 82 -4.73 11.85 12.43
N TRP A 83 -3.90 11.87 13.48
CA TRP A 83 -4.22 11.32 14.80
C TRP A 83 -5.55 11.85 15.37
N ARG A 84 -5.91 13.11 15.09
CA ARG A 84 -7.17 13.71 15.59
C ARG A 84 -8.41 12.95 15.12
N LEU A 85 -8.39 12.44 13.89
CA LEU A 85 -9.47 11.59 13.35
C LEU A 85 -9.46 10.21 14.02
N ILE A 86 -8.29 9.59 14.16
CA ILE A 86 -8.14 8.27 14.80
C ILE A 86 -8.61 8.31 16.26
N ASN A 87 -8.24 9.35 17.01
CA ASN A 87 -8.66 9.57 18.39
C ASN A 87 -10.19 9.69 18.51
N ALA A 88 -10.83 10.49 17.64
CA ALA A 88 -12.29 10.65 17.63
C ALA A 88 -13.03 9.35 17.26
N LEU A 89 -12.50 8.57 16.32
CA LEU A 89 -13.05 7.24 15.97
C LEU A 89 -12.88 6.22 17.10
N SER A 90 -11.86 6.39 17.94
CA SER A 90 -11.51 5.46 19.03
C SER A 90 -12.23 5.74 20.35
N GLU A 91 -12.76 6.94 20.56
CA GLU A 91 -13.28 7.45 21.85
C GLU A 91 -14.36 6.56 22.49
N VAL A 92 -15.17 5.89 21.67
CA VAL A 92 -16.31 5.07 22.11
C VAL A 92 -16.12 3.56 21.89
N ILE A 93 -14.90 3.12 21.51
CA ILE A 93 -14.60 1.73 21.17
C ILE A 93 -13.68 1.11 22.23
N PRO A 94 -13.97 -0.08 22.79
CA PRO A 94 -13.05 -0.77 23.69
C PRO A 94 -11.83 -1.29 22.92
N ILE A 95 -10.72 -0.56 22.99
CA ILE A 95 -9.43 -0.92 22.39
C ILE A 95 -8.54 -1.55 23.46
N PHE A 96 -8.00 -2.75 23.16
CA PHE A 96 -7.10 -3.49 24.03
C PHE A 96 -5.69 -3.50 23.43
N TYR A 97 -4.74 -2.88 24.12
CA TYR A 97 -3.33 -2.80 23.70
C TYR A 97 -2.54 -4.09 24.04
N GLU A 98 -1.33 -4.22 23.50
CA GLU A 98 -0.30 -5.23 23.84
C GLU A 98 -0.64 -6.72 23.60
N ARG A 99 -1.63 -7.03 22.74
CA ARG A 99 -2.12 -8.41 22.55
C ARG A 99 -1.74 -9.07 21.21
N LEU A 100 -0.45 -9.10 20.84
CA LEU A 100 0.06 -9.72 19.61
C LEU A 100 1.38 -10.51 19.80
N SER A 101 1.61 -11.53 18.96
CA SER A 101 2.79 -12.42 18.96
C SER A 101 3.78 -12.12 17.83
N LYS A 102 5.09 -12.19 18.12
CA LYS A 102 6.20 -11.61 17.34
C LYS A 102 6.63 -12.38 16.07
N LEU A 103 7.12 -11.63 15.06
CA LEU A 103 8.13 -11.97 14.04
C LEU A 103 9.04 -10.74 13.77
N SER A 104 10.16 -10.87 13.04
CA SER A 104 11.25 -9.85 12.96
C SER A 104 12.36 -10.21 11.94
N ASN A 105 13.28 -9.36 11.43
CA ASN A 105 13.53 -7.89 11.34
C ASN A 105 14.70 -7.66 10.33
N MET A 106 14.82 -6.51 9.64
CA MET A 106 16.03 -6.09 8.86
C MET A 106 16.04 -4.55 8.58
N GLU A 107 17.21 -3.88 8.61
CA GLU A 107 17.37 -2.39 8.53
C GLU A 107 18.08 -1.87 7.25
N ALA A 108 17.79 -0.63 6.83
CA ALA A 108 18.72 0.29 6.12
C ALA A 108 18.26 1.77 6.12
N MET A 109 19.18 2.76 6.13
CA MET A 109 18.85 4.21 6.09
C MET A 109 19.94 5.06 5.41
N VAL A 110 19.58 6.20 4.79
CA VAL A 110 20.47 7.14 4.05
C VAL A 110 20.25 8.59 4.52
N TYR A 111 21.33 9.40 4.55
CA TYR A 111 21.32 10.83 4.88
C TYR A 111 21.83 11.71 3.73
N PHE A 112 21.38 12.97 3.69
CA PHE A 112 21.96 14.05 2.88
C PHE A 112 22.35 15.25 3.76
N SER A 113 23.38 15.99 3.33
CA SER A 113 23.86 17.21 4.00
C SER A 113 23.89 18.39 3.03
N LEU A 114 23.60 19.59 3.53
CA LEU A 114 23.69 20.85 2.80
C LEU A 114 24.64 21.80 3.53
N ASN A 115 25.62 22.36 2.82
CA ASN A 115 26.59 23.32 3.37
C ASN A 115 25.96 24.70 3.58
N VAL A 116 25.15 24.85 4.62
CA VAL A 116 24.64 26.13 5.11
C VAL A 116 24.90 26.21 6.61
N SER A 117 25.41 27.35 7.08
CA SER A 117 25.56 27.65 8.50
C SER A 117 24.18 27.82 9.14
N LEU A 118 23.62 26.74 9.68
CA LEU A 118 22.36 26.72 10.41
C LEU A 118 22.61 26.48 11.90
N SER A 119 21.76 27.02 12.77
CA SER A 119 21.75 26.66 14.18
C SER A 119 21.37 25.19 14.35
N ASP A 120 21.95 24.52 15.34
CA ASP A 120 21.60 23.13 15.65
C ASP A 120 20.08 22.98 15.95
N PRO A 121 19.45 21.88 15.51
CA PRO A 121 18.03 21.66 15.75
C PRO A 121 17.75 21.44 17.24
N ILE A 122 16.80 22.20 17.80
CA ILE A 122 16.37 22.08 19.21
C ILE A 122 15.86 20.66 19.52
N GLN A 123 15.16 20.05 18.57
CA GLN A 123 14.66 18.69 18.64
C GLN A 123 14.56 18.11 17.23
N SER A 124 14.81 16.81 17.09
CA SER A 124 14.51 16.04 15.88
C SER A 124 13.89 14.70 16.24
N ALA A 125 13.18 14.09 15.29
CA ALA A 125 12.66 12.74 15.39
C ALA A 125 12.88 12.04 14.05
N CYS A 126 13.28 10.77 14.09
CA CYS A 126 13.51 9.94 12.92
C CYS A 126 12.66 8.67 13.06
N THR A 127 11.81 8.40 12.08
CA THR A 127 10.93 7.24 12.06
C THR A 127 11.62 6.02 11.47
N LYS A 128 11.38 4.85 12.07
CA LYS A 128 11.94 3.56 11.64
C LYS A 128 10.81 2.56 11.31
N TRP A 129 9.95 2.93 10.36
CA TRP A 129 8.76 2.14 10.00
C TRP A 129 9.10 0.79 9.37
N ASP A 130 10.26 0.68 8.73
CA ASP A 130 10.85 -0.53 8.14
C ASP A 130 11.13 -1.63 9.18
N VAL A 131 11.52 -1.25 10.40
CA VAL A 131 11.81 -2.18 11.52
C VAL A 131 10.83 -2.09 12.69
N ASP A 132 9.77 -1.30 12.56
CA ASP A 132 8.63 -1.39 13.46
C ASP A 132 7.93 -2.74 13.26
N PRO A 133 7.88 -3.63 14.28
CA PRO A 133 7.33 -4.98 14.15
C PRO A 133 5.81 -5.03 13.94
N PHE A 134 5.14 -3.88 13.93
CA PHE A 134 3.70 -3.76 13.60
C PHE A 134 3.44 -3.09 12.24
N SER A 135 4.49 -2.60 11.56
CA SER A 135 4.36 -1.87 10.29
C SER A 135 5.22 -2.48 9.15
N PHE A 136 6.49 -2.82 9.41
CA PHE A 136 7.44 -3.37 8.43
C PHE A 136 7.55 -2.60 7.08
N GLY A 137 7.29 -1.31 7.11
CA GLY A 137 7.12 -0.46 5.93
C GLY A 137 6.13 0.67 6.21
N SER A 138 5.78 1.44 5.18
CA SER A 138 4.83 2.55 5.27
C SER A 138 3.54 2.30 4.50
N TYR A 139 3.63 2.02 3.19
CA TYR A 139 2.47 1.81 2.32
C TYR A 139 2.79 0.76 1.24
N SER A 140 1.75 0.09 0.73
CA SER A 140 1.85 -0.86 -0.38
C SER A 140 2.20 -0.21 -1.72
N ASN A 141 2.67 -1.01 -2.69
CA ASN A 141 2.81 -0.61 -4.10
C ASN A 141 2.65 -1.82 -5.02
N VAL A 142 2.53 -1.57 -6.34
CA VAL A 142 2.49 -2.66 -7.33
C VAL A 142 3.90 -3.01 -7.80
N SER A 143 4.48 -4.03 -7.17
CA SER A 143 5.78 -4.57 -7.56
C SER A 143 5.76 -5.28 -8.92
N VAL A 144 6.95 -5.47 -9.52
CA VAL A 144 7.13 -6.27 -10.75
C VAL A 144 6.51 -7.67 -10.59
N GLY A 145 5.79 -8.14 -11.62
CA GLY A 145 4.99 -9.37 -11.57
C GLY A 145 3.58 -9.20 -11.01
N SER A 146 3.38 -8.26 -10.08
CA SER A 146 2.10 -7.93 -9.44
C SER A 146 1.22 -7.01 -10.31
N SER A 147 -0.04 -6.84 -9.91
CA SER A 147 -1.04 -6.03 -10.58
C SER A 147 -2.06 -5.43 -9.60
N GLY A 148 -2.85 -4.46 -10.04
CA GLY A 148 -3.96 -3.92 -9.23
C GLY A 148 -4.98 -4.99 -8.78
N GLY A 149 -5.07 -6.13 -9.49
CA GLY A 149 -5.94 -7.26 -9.10
C GLY A 149 -5.52 -7.94 -7.79
N ASP A 150 -4.27 -7.79 -7.35
CA ASP A 150 -3.80 -8.39 -6.10
C ASP A 150 -4.40 -7.68 -4.87
N TYR A 151 -4.71 -6.37 -4.97
CA TYR A 151 -5.54 -5.67 -3.98
C TYR A 151 -6.95 -6.23 -3.90
N ASP A 152 -7.54 -6.61 -5.04
CA ASP A 152 -8.89 -7.19 -5.09
C ASP A 152 -8.89 -8.58 -4.43
N ILE A 153 -7.86 -9.41 -4.67
CA ILE A 153 -7.65 -10.72 -4.03
C ILE A 153 -7.43 -10.56 -2.51
N LEU A 154 -6.56 -9.66 -2.08
CA LEU A 154 -6.35 -9.36 -0.65
C LEU A 154 -7.61 -8.83 0.05
N ALA A 155 -8.55 -8.28 -0.71
CA ALA A 155 -9.82 -7.79 -0.22
C ALA A 155 -10.92 -8.88 -0.11
N GLU A 156 -10.69 -10.11 -0.58
CA GLU A 156 -11.64 -11.22 -0.48
C GLU A 156 -11.77 -11.76 0.95
N ASN A 157 -13.00 -12.09 1.36
CA ASN A 157 -13.23 -12.70 2.67
C ASN A 157 -13.07 -14.23 2.63
N VAL A 158 -12.62 -14.83 3.73
CA VAL A 158 -12.58 -16.30 3.85
C VAL A 158 -13.86 -16.79 4.52
N ARG A 159 -14.72 -17.42 3.72
CA ARG A 159 -15.92 -18.17 4.16
C ARG A 159 -16.90 -17.36 5.01
N ASN A 160 -17.00 -16.05 4.80
CA ASN A 160 -17.82 -15.12 5.58
C ASN A 160 -17.51 -15.17 7.09
N ARG A 161 -16.23 -15.39 7.46
CA ARG A 161 -15.76 -15.46 8.86
C ARG A 161 -14.51 -14.65 9.15
N LEU A 162 -13.59 -14.57 8.18
CA LEU A 162 -12.41 -13.73 8.25
C LEU A 162 -12.50 -12.70 7.12
N PHE A 163 -12.30 -11.43 7.46
CA PHE A 163 -12.45 -10.28 6.59
C PHE A 163 -11.19 -9.44 6.66
N PHE A 164 -10.82 -8.81 5.54
CA PHE A 164 -9.60 -8.01 5.42
C PHE A 164 -9.96 -6.56 5.07
N ALA A 165 -9.29 -5.62 5.73
CA ALA A 165 -9.42 -4.18 5.53
C ALA A 165 -8.05 -3.52 5.73
N GLY A 166 -7.88 -2.32 5.20
CA GLY A 166 -6.61 -1.58 5.14
C GLY A 166 -6.33 -1.05 3.74
N GLU A 167 -5.31 -0.23 3.58
CA GLU A 167 -4.95 0.36 2.28
C GLU A 167 -4.57 -0.69 1.23
N ALA A 168 -3.86 -1.75 1.64
CA ALA A 168 -3.52 -2.91 0.81
C ALA A 168 -4.73 -3.79 0.39
N THR A 169 -5.97 -3.36 0.67
CA THR A 169 -7.21 -4.05 0.28
C THR A 169 -8.16 -3.17 -0.56
N ILE A 170 -7.66 -2.04 -1.08
CA ILE A 170 -8.40 -1.15 -1.97
C ILE A 170 -7.58 -0.76 -3.20
N ARG A 171 -8.00 -1.28 -4.34
CA ARG A 171 -7.35 -1.00 -5.62
C ARG A 171 -7.48 0.46 -6.08
N GLN A 172 -8.59 1.12 -5.75
CA GLN A 172 -8.92 2.45 -6.26
C GLN A 172 -8.22 3.59 -5.50
N TYR A 173 -7.82 3.34 -4.24
CA TYR A 173 -7.24 4.35 -3.36
C TYR A 173 -6.15 3.74 -2.45
N PRO A 174 -5.17 2.99 -3.00
CA PRO A 174 -4.10 2.37 -2.23
C PRO A 174 -3.26 3.45 -1.52
N THR A 175 -2.43 3.06 -0.57
CA THR A 175 -1.53 3.95 0.21
C THR A 175 -2.19 5.04 1.07
N THR A 176 -3.49 5.29 0.92
CA THR A 176 -4.15 6.44 1.56
C THR A 176 -4.88 6.08 2.86
N MET A 177 -4.84 7.02 3.81
CA MET A 177 -5.68 7.03 5.02
C MET A 177 -7.18 6.85 4.71
N HIS A 178 -7.68 7.52 3.66
CA HIS A 178 -9.08 7.45 3.29
C HIS A 178 -9.43 6.10 2.64
N GLY A 179 -8.53 5.51 1.85
CA GLY A 179 -8.69 4.18 1.30
C GLY A 179 -8.82 3.13 2.40
N ALA A 180 -7.93 3.15 3.39
CA ALA A 180 -8.01 2.29 4.57
C ALA A 180 -9.34 2.44 5.32
N PHE A 181 -9.78 3.69 5.56
CA PHE A 181 -11.07 3.99 6.20
C PHE A 181 -12.27 3.44 5.41
N LEU A 182 -12.29 3.62 4.08
CA LEU A 182 -13.36 3.10 3.21
C LEU A 182 -13.45 1.56 3.24
N ARG A 183 -12.33 0.84 3.44
CA ARG A 183 -12.37 -0.62 3.62
C ARG A 183 -12.80 -1.07 5.01
N GLY A 184 -12.51 -0.29 6.03
CA GLY A 184 -13.15 -0.45 7.34
C GLY A 184 -14.68 -0.39 7.23
N LEU A 185 -15.21 0.63 6.53
CA LEU A 185 -16.66 0.77 6.30
C LEU A 185 -17.24 -0.37 5.45
N ARG A 186 -16.54 -0.83 4.41
CA ARG A 186 -16.95 -1.99 3.60
C ARG A 186 -17.15 -3.23 4.47
N GLU A 187 -16.13 -3.60 5.25
CA GLU A 187 -16.18 -4.83 6.05
C GLU A 187 -17.14 -4.74 7.23
N ALA A 188 -17.28 -3.57 7.85
CA ALA A 188 -18.35 -3.32 8.80
C ALA A 188 -19.74 -3.58 8.17
N SER A 189 -19.97 -3.16 6.92
CA SER A 189 -21.22 -3.44 6.20
C SER A 189 -21.41 -4.93 5.88
N HIS A 190 -20.35 -5.64 5.49
CA HIS A 190 -20.40 -7.09 5.25
C HIS A 190 -20.76 -7.87 6.51
N ILE A 191 -20.06 -7.60 7.61
CA ILE A 191 -20.26 -8.25 8.91
C ILE A 191 -21.66 -7.93 9.45
N TYR A 192 -22.11 -6.67 9.35
CA TYR A 192 -23.46 -6.27 9.75
C TYR A 192 -24.52 -7.05 8.98
N LYS A 193 -24.44 -7.10 7.64
CA LYS A 193 -25.38 -7.85 6.79
C LYS A 193 -25.45 -9.32 7.20
N LEU A 194 -24.30 -9.99 7.36
CA LEU A 194 -24.22 -11.41 7.71
C LEU A 194 -24.78 -11.73 9.10
N THR A 195 -24.70 -10.78 10.05
CA THR A 195 -25.21 -10.96 11.42
C THR A 195 -26.67 -10.59 11.59
N HIS A 196 -27.25 -9.82 10.65
CA HIS A 196 -28.61 -9.29 10.72
C HIS A 196 -29.59 -9.90 9.69
N VAL A 197 -29.19 -10.92 8.91
CA VAL A 197 -30.16 -11.74 8.16
C VAL A 197 -30.98 -12.60 9.13
N PRO A 198 -32.33 -12.62 9.05
CA PRO A 198 -33.13 -13.56 9.82
C PRO A 198 -32.76 -15.01 9.47
N HIS A 199 -32.24 -15.76 10.44
CA HIS A 199 -31.95 -17.18 10.27
C HIS A 199 -33.25 -17.99 10.20
N ASP A 200 -33.72 -18.29 9.00
CA ASP A 200 -34.77 -19.29 8.79
C ASP A 200 -34.30 -20.66 9.34
N HIS A 201 -35.08 -21.23 10.25
CA HIS A 201 -34.65 -22.27 11.20
C HIS A 201 -34.70 -23.69 10.61
N HIS A 202 -34.17 -23.86 9.39
CA HIS A 202 -34.16 -25.14 8.67
C HIS A 202 -32.75 -25.65 8.34
N ARG A 203 -31.96 -25.89 9.40
CA ARG A 203 -30.76 -26.74 9.32
C ARG A 203 -31.00 -28.07 10.04
N LYS A 204 -31.44 -29.09 9.30
CA LYS A 204 -31.47 -30.47 9.80
C LYS A 204 -30.05 -30.93 10.11
N THR A 205 -29.76 -31.20 11.38
CA THR A 205 -28.46 -31.69 11.86
C THR A 205 -28.19 -33.10 11.32
N ARG A 206 -27.46 -33.21 10.20
CA ARG A 206 -26.89 -34.51 9.78
C ARG A 206 -25.52 -34.68 10.44
N LEU A 207 -25.52 -35.28 11.63
CA LEU A 207 -24.31 -35.81 12.26
C LEU A 207 -23.59 -36.72 11.25
N ARG A 208 -22.36 -36.38 10.88
CA ARG A 208 -21.46 -37.31 10.19
C ARG A 208 -20.68 -38.06 11.26
N THR A 209 -20.99 -39.32 11.46
CA THR A 209 -20.11 -40.26 12.15
C THR A 209 -18.78 -40.32 11.39
N LEU A 210 -17.68 -40.09 12.09
CA LEU A 210 -16.34 -40.35 11.57
C LEU A 210 -16.11 -41.86 11.63
N ASP A 211 -15.86 -42.46 10.46
CA ASP A 211 -15.42 -43.85 10.37
C ASP A 211 -13.95 -43.92 10.78
N GLN A 212 -13.67 -44.63 11.88
CA GLN A 212 -12.32 -44.96 12.32
C GLN A 212 -11.91 -46.34 11.78
N SER A 213 -11.65 -46.44 10.47
CA SER A 213 -10.99 -47.61 9.91
C SER A 213 -10.22 -47.31 8.61
N MET A 214 -8.92 -46.98 8.76
CA MET A 214 -7.82 -47.30 7.81
C MET A 214 -6.50 -46.62 8.26
N ILE A 215 -5.85 -47.21 9.28
CA ILE A 215 -4.39 -47.14 9.44
C ILE A 215 -3.91 -48.56 9.73
N CYS A 216 -3.58 -49.29 8.66
CA CYS A 216 -2.70 -50.45 8.58
C CYS A 216 -2.32 -50.60 7.10
#